data_AF-A0A561WGC9-F1
#
_entry.id   AF-A0A561WGC9-F1
#
_cell.length_a   1.000
_cell.length_b   1.000
_cell.length_c   1.000
_cell.angle_alpha   90.00
_cell.angle_beta   90.00
_cell.angle_gamma   90.00
#
_symmetry.space_group_name_H-M   'P 1'
#
loop_
_entity.id
_entity.type
_entity.pdbx_description
1 polymer ?
#
loop_
_entity_poly.entity_id
_entity_poly.type
_entity_poly.pdbx_seq_one_letter_code
_entity_poly.pdbx_strand_id
1 'polypeptide(L)' 'MELLLLVLFLVGLAVASAVGLTADSHDSADWKPTDQGRRWQSRTC' A
#
# COMPACT_ATOMS: atom_id res chain seq x y z
N MET A 1 25.48 18.96 -6.52
CA MET A 1 25.33 18.06 -5.35
C MET A 1 23.92 17.53 -5.21
N GLU A 2 22.88 18.34 -5.47
CA GLU A 2 21.47 17.94 -5.32
C GLU A 2 21.05 16.75 -6.20
N LEU A 3 21.48 16.71 -7.48
CA LEU A 3 21.19 15.57 -8.37
C LEU A 3 21.76 14.25 -7.85
N LEU A 4 22.97 14.27 -7.26
CA LEU A 4 23.58 13.09 -6.66
C LEU A 4 22.78 12.58 -5.46
N LEU A 5 22.28 13.50 -4.63
CA LEU A 5 21.41 13.16 -3.50
C LEU A 5 20.07 12.59 -3.96
N LEU A 6 19.49 13.15 -5.02
CA LEU A 6 18.26 12.64 -5.63
C LEU A 6 18.45 11.22 -6.16
N VAL A 7 19.55 10.96 -6.89
CA VAL A 7 19.86 9.62 -7.40
C VAL A 7 20.05 8.63 -6.25
N LEU A 8 20.78 9.01 -5.20
CA LEU A 8 20.96 8.17 -4.01
C LEU A 8 19.62 7.84 -3.35
N PHE A 9 18.74 8.83 -3.22
CA PHE A 9 17.40 8.65 -2.66
C PHE A 9 16.57 7.65 -3.49
N LEU A 10 16.55 7.81 -4.82
CA LEU A 10 15.80 6.92 -5.70
C LEU A 10 16.33 5.48 -5.68
N VAL A 11 17.65 5.31 -5.62
CA VAL A 11 18.27 3.98 -5.46
C VAL A 11 17.86 3.35 -4.14
N GLY A 12 17.90 4.10 -3.04
CA GLY A 12 17.45 3.63 -1.73
C GLY A 12 15.98 3.21 -1.74
N LEU A 13 15.11 4.01 -2.37
CA LEU A 13 13.69 3.71 -2.52
C LEU A 13 13.46 2.43 -3.34
N ALA A 14 14.20 2.25 -4.44
CA ALA A 14 14.11 1.05 -5.27
C ALA A 14 14.52 -0.22 -4.48
N VAL A 15 15.60 -0.15 -3.70
CA VAL A 15 16.05 -1.25 -2.85
C VAL A 15 15.02 -1.56 -1.76
N ALA A 16 14.50 -0.56 -1.07
CA ALA A 16 13.47 -0.75 -0.04
C ALA A 16 12.20 -1.40 -0.64
N SER A 17 11.79 -0.98 -1.83
CA SER A 17 10.64 -1.57 -2.54
C SER A 17 10.90 -3.03 -2.92
N ALA A 18 12.10 -3.33 -3.44
CA ALA A 18 12.47 -4.69 -3.86
C ALA A 18 12.57 -5.69 -2.70
N VAL A 19 12.99 -5.22 -1.51
CA VAL A 19 13.06 -6.03 -0.29
C VAL A 19 11.69 -6.09 0.43
N GLY A 20 10.66 -5.45 -0.11
CA GLY A 20 9.32 -5.46 0.48
C GLY A 20 9.21 -4.62 1.75
N LEU A 21 10.13 -3.68 1.99
CA LEU A 21 10.01 -2.72 3.10
C LEU A 21 8.78 -1.83 2.98
N THR A 22 8.30 -1.64 1.75
CA THR A 22 7.07 -0.92 1.41
C THR A 22 5.89 -1.86 1.20
N ALA A 23 6.04 -3.17 1.43
CA ALA A 23 4.94 -4.11 1.31
C ALA A 23 3.93 -3.77 2.41
N ASP A 24 2.80 -3.22 2.00
CA ASP A 24 1.69 -2.93 2.89
C ASP A 24 1.13 -4.27 3.39
N SER A 25 1.38 -4.59 4.66
CA SER A 25 0.80 -5.77 5.32
C SER A 25 -0.61 -5.50 5.83
N HIS A 26 -1.04 -4.23 5.80
CA HIS A 26 -2.39 -3.85 6.15
C HIS A 26 -3.26 -4.08 4.92
N ASP A 27 -4.26 -4.96 5.05
CA ASP A 27 -5.25 -5.17 4.00
C ASP A 27 -5.90 -3.82 3.69
N SER A 28 -5.54 -3.28 2.52
CA SER A 28 -5.90 -1.94 2.07
C SER A 28 -7.42 -1.78 2.24
N ALA A 29 -7.78 -0.90 3.17
CA ALA A 29 -9.13 -0.56 3.63
C ALA A 29 -10.23 -1.46 3.07
N ASP A 30 -10.87 -2.26 3.92
CA ASP A 30 -12.15 -2.94 3.68
C ASP A 30 -13.22 -1.93 3.23
N TRP A 31 -13.12 -1.42 2.01
CA TRP A 31 -14.11 -0.56 1.39
C TRP A 31 -15.18 -1.51 0.90
N LYS A 32 -15.99 -1.99 1.84
CA LYS A 32 -17.17 -2.77 1.47
C LYS A 32 -18.22 -1.76 1.01
N PRO A 33 -18.62 -1.74 -0.27
CA PRO A 33 -19.67 -0.85 -0.72
C PRO A 33 -20.91 -1.11 0.15
N THR A 34 -21.39 -0.03 0.75
CA THR A 34 -22.55 -0.06 1.63
C THR A 34 -23.77 0.08 0.73
N ASP A 35 -24.51 -1.00 0.52
CA ASP A 35 -25.78 -0.91 -0.22
C ASP A 35 -26.80 -0.21 0.68
N GLN A 36 -27.23 0.99 0.29
CA GLN A 36 -28.21 1.79 1.03
C GLN A 36 -27.85 2.04 2.52
N GLY A 37 -26.55 2.18 2.83
CA GLY A 37 -26.09 2.40 4.22
C GLY A 37 -26.08 1.15 5.11
N ARG A 38 -26.33 -0.05 4.56
CA ARG A 38 -26.11 -1.32 5.27
C ARG A 38 -24.78 -1.95 4.90
N ARG A 39 -23.98 -2.33 5.91
CA ARG A 39 -22.76 -3.12 5.71
C ARG A 39 -23.13 -4.41 4.98
N TRP A 40 -22.50 -4.67 3.84
CA TRP A 40 -22.70 -5.90 3.07
C TRP A 40 -22.25 -7.11 3.91
N GLN A 41 -23.20 -7.94 4.34
CA GLN A 41 -22.90 -9.20 5.04
C GLN A 41 -22.59 -10.27 3.99
N SER A 42 -21.31 -10.58 3.78
CA SER A 42 -20.91 -11.80 3.07
C SER A 42 -21.15 -12.94 4.06
N ARG A 43 -22.31 -13.60 3.96
CA ARG A 43 -22.55 -14.84 4.69
C ARG A 43 -21.61 -15.90 4.11
N THR A 44 -20.60 -16.29 4.86
CA THR A 44 -19.93 -17.58 4.69
C THR A 44 -20.88 -18.65 5.25
N CYS A 45 -21.33 -19.57 4.38
CA CYS A 45 -22.04 -20.79 4.77
C CYS A 45 -21.16 -21.72 5.60
#